data_AF-A0A4Q3F772-F1
#
_entry.id   AF-A0A4Q3F772-F1
#
_cell.length_a   1.000
_cell.length_b   1.000
_cell.length_c   1.000
_cell.angle_alpha   90.00
_cell.angle_beta   90.00
_cell.angle_gamma   90.00
#
_symmetry.space_group_name_H-M   'P 1'
#
loop_
_entity.id
_entity.type
_entity.pdbx_description
1 polymer ?
#
loop_
_entity_poly.entity_id
_entity_poly.type
_entity_poly.pdbx_seq_one_letter_code
_entity_poly.pdbx_strand_id
1 'polypeptide(L)'
;MLKLQLPTDPQWVTNVVQSNIEEILTDHAFCEQKAASNAITLIVQNPNLSDLVQEMVLLAQEELDHFKRVHDLILQRGFVLGRERKD
;
A
#
# COMPACT_ATOMS: atom_id res chain seq x y z
N MET A 1 -11.26 -11.71 10.25
CA MET A 1 -12.41 -10.92 9.74
C MET A 1 -12.10 -9.45 9.97
N LEU A 2 -12.14 -8.62 8.92
CA LEU A 2 -11.78 -7.20 9.02
C LEU A 2 -12.84 -6.45 9.85
N LYS A 3 -12.41 -5.53 10.72
CA LYS A 3 -13.27 -4.80 11.67
C LYS A 3 -13.95 -3.56 11.03
N LEU A 4 -14.48 -3.71 9.82
CA LEU A 4 -15.09 -2.61 9.06
C LEU A 4 -16.56 -2.40 9.48
N GLN A 5 -17.01 -1.14 9.56
CA GLN A 5 -18.37 -0.76 9.97
C GLN A 5 -19.37 -0.77 8.80
N LEU A 6 -18.89 -0.50 7.59
CA LEU A 6 -19.69 -0.44 6.37
C LEU A 6 -18.92 -1.09 5.22
N PRO A 7 -19.62 -1.65 4.22
CA PRO A 7 -19.01 -2.08 2.97
C PRO A 7 -18.56 -0.87 2.14
N THR A 8 -17.61 -1.08 1.22
CA THR A 8 -17.26 -0.08 0.20
C THR A 8 -18.48 0.20 -0.68
N ASP A 9 -18.78 1.48 -0.93
CA ASP A 9 -19.83 1.88 -1.86
C ASP A 9 -19.50 1.35 -3.27
N PRO A 10 -20.41 0.58 -3.93
CA PRO A 10 -20.18 0.10 -5.30
C PRO A 10 -19.86 1.22 -6.30
N GLN A 11 -20.32 2.45 -6.05
CA GLN A 11 -20.01 3.60 -6.89
C GLN A 11 -18.53 3.95 -6.89
N TRP A 12 -17.76 3.57 -5.87
CA TRP A 12 -16.31 3.73 -5.87
C TRP A 12 -15.68 2.96 -7.04
N VAL A 13 -16.17 1.74 -7.33
CA VAL A 13 -15.69 0.97 -8.47
C VAL A 13 -16.07 1.63 -9.80
N THR A 14 -17.35 1.99 -9.97
CA THR A 14 -17.86 2.48 -11.26
C THR A 14 -17.43 3.91 -11.59
N ASN A 15 -17.29 4.76 -10.57
CA ASN A 15 -17.06 6.19 -10.78
C ASN A 15 -15.58 6.57 -10.57
N VAL A 16 -14.87 5.87 -9.67
CA VAL A 16 -13.48 6.21 -9.32
C VAL A 16 -12.50 5.26 -10.00
N VAL A 17 -12.61 3.95 -9.78
CA VAL A 17 -11.63 2.99 -10.34
C VAL A 17 -11.68 2.92 -11.86
N GLN A 18 -12.88 2.86 -12.44
CA GLN A 18 -13.04 2.77 -13.89
C GLN A 18 -12.66 4.06 -14.63
N SER A 19 -12.72 5.22 -13.98
CA SER A 19 -12.41 6.50 -14.63
C SER A 19 -10.91 6.76 -14.74
N ASN A 20 -10.10 6.25 -13.81
CA ASN A 20 -8.65 6.41 -13.85
C ASN A 20 -7.90 5.30 -13.10
N ILE A 21 -7.70 4.16 -13.77
CA ILE A 21 -6.98 3.02 -13.18
C ILE A 21 -5.49 3.30 -12.94
N GLU A 22 -4.86 4.14 -13.75
CA GLU A 22 -3.43 4.49 -13.60
C GLU A 22 -3.19 5.21 -12.27
N GLU A 23 -4.09 6.12 -11.92
CA GLU A 23 -4.06 6.84 -10.66
C GLU A 23 -4.31 5.93 -9.46
N ILE A 24 -5.26 5.00 -9.55
CA ILE A 24 -5.52 4.02 -8.49
C ILE A 24 -4.32 3.10 -8.27
N LEU A 25 -3.65 2.66 -9.33
CA LEU A 25 -2.44 1.84 -9.19
C LEU A 25 -1.30 2.63 -8.57
N THR A 26 -1.15 3.92 -8.93
CA THR A 26 -0.16 4.80 -8.31
C THR A 26 -0.44 4.98 -6.82
N ASP A 27 -1.67 5.30 -6.45
CA ASP A 27 -2.08 5.46 -5.05
C ASP A 27 -1.90 4.16 -4.26
N HIS A 28 -2.29 3.03 -4.83
CA HIS A 28 -2.09 1.71 -4.24
C HIS A 28 -0.60 1.44 -4.00
N ALA A 29 0.27 1.68 -4.98
CA ALA A 29 1.71 1.53 -4.77
C ALA A 29 2.20 2.37 -3.57
N PHE A 30 1.76 3.64 -3.46
CA PHE A 30 2.13 4.45 -2.29
C PHE A 30 1.52 3.95 -0.98
N CYS A 31 0.32 3.38 -0.98
CA CYS A 31 -0.25 2.72 0.20
C CYS A 31 0.67 1.61 0.73
N GLU A 32 1.18 0.74 -0.15
CA GLU A 32 2.08 -0.35 0.26
C GLU A 32 3.43 0.20 0.77
N GLN A 33 3.99 1.20 0.09
CA GLN A 33 5.24 1.84 0.51
C GLN A 33 5.09 2.56 1.86
N LYS A 34 3.93 3.18 2.13
CA LYS A 34 3.60 3.79 3.42
C LYS A 34 3.44 2.73 4.52
N ALA A 35 2.82 1.58 4.22
CA ALA A 35 2.71 0.47 5.17
C ALA A 35 4.11 -0.05 5.57
N ALA A 36 4.99 -0.30 4.61
CA ALA A 36 6.38 -0.68 4.86
C ALA A 36 7.14 0.37 5.70
N SER A 37 7.00 1.65 5.35
CA SER A 37 7.64 2.76 6.06
C SER A 37 7.15 2.91 7.50
N ASN A 38 5.86 2.67 7.74
CA ASN A 38 5.28 2.67 9.08
C ASN A 38 5.81 1.50 9.92
N ALA A 39 5.94 0.30 9.34
CA ALA A 39 6.55 -0.84 10.02
C ALA A 39 8.00 -0.54 10.45
N ILE A 40 8.80 0.06 9.56
CA ILE A 40 10.16 0.52 9.87
C ILE A 40 10.16 1.56 11.00
N THR A 41 9.22 2.51 10.96
CA THR A 41 9.07 3.53 12.01
C THR A 41 8.78 2.89 13.38
N LEU A 42 7.94 1.85 13.42
CA LEU A 42 7.64 1.13 14.66
C LEU A 42 8.86 0.39 15.22
N ILE A 43 9.72 -0.16 14.35
CA ILE A 43 11.02 -0.76 14.77
C ILE A 43 11.89 0.30 15.45
N VAL A 44 12.05 1.46 14.80
CA VAL A 44 12.90 2.56 15.31
C VAL A 44 12.38 3.09 16.65
N GLN A 45 11.06 3.20 16.82
CA GLN A 45 10.44 3.71 18.04
C GLN A 45 10.46 2.70 19.19
N ASN A 46 10.52 1.40 18.90
CA ASN A 46 10.36 0.34 19.90
C ASN A 46 11.48 -0.72 19.84
N PRO A 47 12.77 -0.33 19.86
CA PRO A 47 13.87 -1.26 19.61
C PRO A 47 14.00 -2.37 20.68
N ASN A 48 13.48 -2.13 21.89
CA ASN A 48 13.56 -3.06 23.01
C ASN A 48 12.49 -4.15 22.99
N LEU A 49 11.52 -4.09 22.06
CA LEU A 49 10.44 -5.07 21.92
C LEU A 49 10.78 -6.05 20.79
N SER A 50 11.64 -7.03 21.06
CA SER A 50 12.19 -7.93 20.04
C SER A 50 11.14 -8.69 19.22
N ASP A 51 10.01 -9.06 19.82
CA ASP A 51 8.91 -9.73 19.11
C ASP A 51 8.27 -8.78 18.11
N LEU A 52 7.98 -7.53 18.52
CA LEU A 52 7.46 -6.51 17.62
C LEU A 52 8.44 -6.22 16.48
N VAL A 53 9.73 -6.12 16.78
CA VAL A 53 10.75 -5.86 15.74
C VAL A 53 10.76 -6.96 14.70
N GLN A 54 10.73 -8.23 15.11
CA GLN A 54 10.69 -9.36 14.17
C GLN A 54 9.45 -9.32 13.28
N GLU A 55 8.27 -9.12 13.87
CA GLU A 55 7.02 -9.05 13.11
C GLU A 55 6.99 -7.84 12.14
N MET A 56 7.51 -6.68 12.56
CA MET A 56 7.57 -5.50 11.69
C MET A 56 8.58 -5.64 10.56
N VAL A 57 9.68 -6.38 10.74
CA VAL A 57 10.61 -6.70 9.65
C VAL A 57 9.92 -7.56 8.60
N LEU A 58 9.19 -8.59 9.02
CA LEU A 58 8.43 -9.45 8.10
C LEU A 58 7.36 -8.67 7.36
N LEU A 59 6.60 -7.83 8.08
CA LEU A 59 5.59 -6.95 7.48
C LEU A 59 6.20 -5.99 6.44
N ALA A 60 7.31 -5.32 6.77
CA ALA A 60 7.95 -4.40 5.85
C ALA A 60 8.43 -5.08 4.56
N GLN A 61 8.89 -6.33 4.65
CA GLN A 61 9.28 -7.14 3.49
C GLN A 61 8.07 -7.49 2.62
N GLU A 62 6.98 -7.96 3.24
CA GLU A 62 5.74 -8.30 2.54
C GLU A 62 5.16 -7.09 1.78
N GLU A 63 5.13 -5.92 2.42
CA GLU A 63 4.57 -4.72 1.77
C GLU A 63 5.48 -4.16 0.67
N LEU A 64 6.80 -4.37 0.75
CA LEU A 64 7.69 -4.07 -0.38
C LEU A 64 7.52 -5.05 -1.54
N ASP A 65 7.21 -6.33 -1.26
CA ASP A 65 6.83 -7.28 -2.30
C ASP A 65 5.49 -6.91 -2.96
N HIS A 66 4.51 -6.43 -2.18
CA HIS A 66 3.26 -5.87 -2.71
C HIS A 66 3.52 -4.64 -3.57
N PHE A 67 4.31 -3.68 -3.09
CA PHE A 67 4.73 -2.51 -3.87
C PHE A 67 5.33 -2.92 -5.22
N LYS A 68 6.27 -3.87 -5.20
CA LYS A 68 6.90 -4.39 -6.43
C LYS A 68 5.86 -4.97 -7.39
N ARG A 69 4.92 -5.77 -6.89
CA ARG A 69 3.87 -6.37 -7.73
C ARG A 69 2.97 -5.32 -8.36
N VAL A 70 2.57 -4.29 -7.61
CA VAL A 70 1.78 -3.16 -8.15
C VAL A 70 2.59 -2.39 -9.19
N HIS A 71 3.86 -2.11 -8.92
CA HIS A 71 4.74 -1.45 -9.88
C HIS A 71 4.92 -2.25 -11.17
N ASP A 72 5.12 -3.58 -11.07
CA ASP A 72 5.20 -4.45 -12.24
C ASP A 72 3.89 -4.41 -13.05
N LEU A 73 2.72 -4.33 -12.39
CA LEU A 73 1.41 -4.15 -13.05
C LEU A 73 1.23 -2.79 -13.73
N ILE A 74 1.79 -1.72 -13.16
CA ILE A 74 1.85 -0.38 -13.77
C ILE A 74 2.67 -0.45 -15.07
N LEU A 75 3.87 -1.03 -15.01
CA LEU A 75 4.75 -1.18 -16.17
C LEU A 75 4.12 -2.06 -17.27
N GLN A 76 3.50 -3.18 -16.89
CA GLN A 76 2.80 -4.08 -17.83
C GLN A 76 1.67 -3.38 -18.59
N ARG A 77 1.07 -2.33 -18.01
CA ARG A 77 0.03 -1.51 -18.65
C ARG A 77 0.58 -0.36 -19.48
N GLY A 78 1.89 -0.17 -19.55
CA GLY A 78 2.54 0.93 -20.26
C GLY A 78 2.50 2.26 -19.52
N PHE A 79 2.18 2.25 -18.22
CA PHE A 79 2.18 3.43 -17.36
C PHE A 79 3.55 3.65 -16.72
N VAL A 80 3.71 4.82 -16.10
CA VAL A 80 4.86 5.14 -15.25
C VAL A 80 4.33 5.39 -13.84
N LEU A 81 5.08 5.01 -12.81
CA LEU A 81 4.70 5.34 -11.43
C LEU A 81 4.53 6.86 -11.30
N GLY A 82 3.29 7.29 -11.04
CA GLY A 82 2.95 8.69 -10.90
C GLY A 82 3.51 9.29 -9.60
N ARG A 83 3.23 10.59 -9.40
CA ARG A 83 3.53 11.23 -8.11
C ARG A 83 2.48 10.85 -7.09
N GLU A 84 2.91 10.67 -5.85
CA GLU A 84 2.01 10.57 -4.72
C GLU A 84 1.15 11.84 -4.65
N ARG A 85 -0.17 11.68 -4.55
CA ARG A 85 -1.06 12.76 -4.15
C ARG A 85 -1.20 12.73 -2.63
N LYS A 86 -1.26 13.93 -2.04
CA LYS A 86 -1.72 14.06 -0.66
C LYS A 86 -3.24 14.13 -0.70
N ASP A 87 -3.88 13.16 -0.08
CA ASP A 87 -5.32 13.18 0.18
C ASP A 87 -5.70 14.30 1.15
#